data_AF-A0A9D3UZ63-F1
#
_entry.id   AF-A0A9D3UZ63-F1
#
_cell.length_a   1.000
_cell.length_b   1.000
_cell.length_c   1.000
_cell.angle_alpha   90.00
_cell.angle_beta   90.00
_cell.angle_gamma   90.00
#
_symmetry.space_group_name_H-M   'P 1'
#
loop_
_entity.id
_entity.type
_entity.pdbx_description
1 polymer ?
#
loop_
_entity_poly.entity_id
_entity_poly.type
_entity_poly.pdbx_seq_one_letter_code
_entity_poly.pdbx_strand_id
1 'polypeptide(L)'
;MSFTLDTVEELGVPEVLFWTISACGFLNYVHYRQLIGKRVIRLSKGIDMEIKNNAKREKVERLVRELIKGEKGKDMKKKAVEWERKVEAMAVNPDGSSYRNLDKIIQFLCTPRA
;
A
#
# COMPACT_ATOMS: atom_id res chain seq x y z
N MET A 1 14.36 -3.08 -2.66
CA MET A 1 14.34 -4.56 -2.71
C MET A 1 14.60 -5.06 -1.31
N SER A 2 13.98 -6.14 -0.85
CA SER A 2 14.07 -6.61 0.54
C SER A 2 15.33 -7.44 0.85
N PHE A 3 16.10 -7.83 -0.17
CA PHE A 3 17.32 -8.63 -0.03
C PHE A 3 18.42 -7.96 0.82
N THR A 4 18.41 -6.62 0.92
CA THR A 4 19.39 -5.87 1.72
C THR A 4 19.03 -5.79 3.21
N LEU A 5 17.83 -6.25 3.62
CA LEU A 5 17.37 -6.14 5.01
C LEU A 5 18.25 -6.94 5.97
N ASP A 6 18.57 -8.19 5.62
CA ASP A 6 19.37 -9.08 6.48
C ASP A 6 20.80 -8.56 6.65
N THR A 7 21.36 -7.95 5.60
CA THR A 7 22.73 -7.41 5.60
C THR A 7 22.85 -6.10 6.40
N VAL A 8 21.79 -5.30 6.40
CA VAL A 8 21.69 -4.03 7.13
C VAL A 8 21.59 -4.29 8.65
N GLU A 9 20.89 -5.34 9.05
CA GLU A 9 20.75 -5.76 10.45
C GLU A 9 22.10 -6.23 11.04
N GLU A 10 22.93 -6.93 10.26
CA GLU A 10 24.30 -7.31 10.65
C GLU A 10 25.26 -6.12 10.76
N LEU A 11 25.14 -5.13 9.86
CA LEU A 11 26.10 -4.02 9.77
C LEU A 11 25.74 -2.81 10.64
N GLY A 12 24.57 -2.80 11.28
CA GLY A 12 24.14 -1.73 12.19
C GLY A 12 23.96 -0.36 11.51
N VAL A 13 23.78 -0.32 10.19
CA VAL A 13 23.61 0.91 9.41
C VAL A 13 22.12 1.17 9.16
N PRO A 14 21.61 2.41 9.28
CA PRO A 14 20.22 2.70 8.96
C PRO A 14 19.95 2.61 7.44
N GLU A 15 19.06 1.70 7.02
CA GLU A 15 18.64 1.60 5.62
C GLU A 15 17.56 2.64 5.28
N VAL A 16 17.73 3.30 4.12
CA VAL A 16 16.70 4.13 3.49
C VAL A 16 16.48 3.64 2.06
N LEU A 17 15.45 2.82 1.86
CA LEU A 17 15.06 2.31 0.54
C LEU A 17 14.30 3.39 -0.25
N PHE A 18 14.98 4.06 -1.18
CA PHE A 18 14.32 4.86 -2.21
C PHE A 18 13.92 3.96 -3.38
N TRP A 19 12.62 3.65 -3.50
CA TRP A 19 12.10 2.95 -4.67
C TRP A 19 11.96 3.95 -5.82
N THR A 20 12.64 3.69 -6.95
CA THR A 20 12.27 4.34 -8.21
C THR A 20 10.82 3.94 -8.53
N ILE A 21 9.92 4.91 -8.57
CA ILE A 21 8.52 4.66 -8.89
C ILE A 21 8.49 4.08 -10.32
N SER A 22 8.12 2.81 -10.47
CA SER A 22 7.95 2.18 -11.79
C SER A 22 6.89 2.93 -12.60
N ALA A 23 6.87 2.77 -13.92
CA ALA A 23 5.88 3.46 -14.78
C ALA A 23 4.43 3.23 -14.32
N CYS A 24 4.11 2.00 -13.87
CA CYS A 24 2.80 1.69 -13.30
C CYS A 24 2.54 2.40 -11.96
N GLY A 25 3.56 2.54 -11.10
CA GLY A 25 3.49 3.36 -9.89
C GLY A 25 3.31 4.84 -10.20
N PHE A 26 3.99 5.35 -11.24
CA PHE A 26 3.99 6.78 -11.59
C PHE A 26 2.62 7.21 -12.14
N LEU A 27 2.02 6.41 -13.03
CA LEU A 27 0.63 6.63 -13.45
C LEU A 27 -0.33 6.62 -12.25
N ASN A 28 -0.10 5.73 -11.28
CA ASN A 28 -0.93 5.67 -10.10
C ASN A 28 -0.83 6.96 -9.25
N TYR A 29 0.37 7.54 -9.12
CA TYR A 29 0.58 8.85 -8.47
C TYR A 29 -0.10 10.00 -9.25
N VAL A 30 0.05 10.05 -10.57
CA VAL A 30 -0.56 11.11 -11.40
C VAL A 30 -2.08 11.06 -11.36
N HIS A 31 -2.66 9.85 -11.39
CA HIS A 31 -4.11 9.66 -11.37
C HIS A 31 -4.68 9.48 -9.95
N TYR A 32 -3.85 9.56 -8.91
CA TYR A 32 -4.22 9.24 -7.53
C TYR A 32 -5.50 9.94 -7.07
N ARG A 33 -5.62 11.26 -7.32
CA ARG A 33 -6.82 12.03 -6.96
C ARG A 33 -8.07 11.56 -7.68
N GLN A 34 -7.95 11.19 -8.95
CA GLN A 34 -9.06 10.70 -9.75
C GLN A 34 -9.49 9.29 -9.30
N LEU A 35 -8.52 8.45 -8.92
CA LEU A 35 -8.75 7.08 -8.47
C LEU A 35 -9.38 7.01 -7.07
N ILE A 36 -9.04 7.95 -6.17
CA ILE A 36 -9.76 8.13 -4.89
C ILE A 36 -11.20 8.56 -5.17
N GLY A 37 -11.41 9.52 -6.08
CA GLY A 37 -12.74 10.00 -6.46
C GLY A 37 -13.64 8.89 -7.04
N LYS A 38 -13.05 8.00 -7.85
CA LYS A 38 -13.73 6.82 -8.40
C LYS A 38 -13.84 5.64 -7.43
N ARG A 39 -13.38 5.78 -6.18
CA ARG A 39 -13.34 4.72 -5.14
C ARG A 39 -12.59 3.45 -5.56
N VAL A 40 -11.74 3.55 -6.58
CA VAL A 40 -10.88 2.44 -7.04
C VAL A 40 -9.77 2.20 -6.01
N ILE A 41 -9.22 3.29 -5.46
CA ILE A 41 -8.28 3.24 -4.35
C ILE A 41 -9.02 3.69 -3.10
N ARG A 42 -9.29 2.75 -2.20
CA ARG A 42 -9.84 3.06 -0.89
C ARG A 42 -8.69 3.18 0.09
N LEU A 43 -8.19 4.40 0.26
CA LEU A 43 -7.31 4.69 1.38
C LEU A 43 -8.13 4.55 2.66
N SER A 44 -7.78 3.56 3.45
CA SER A 44 -8.19 3.46 4.84
C SER A 44 -7.71 4.71 5.56
N LYS A 45 -8.65 5.49 6.12
CA LYS A 45 -8.34 6.75 6.80
C LYS A 45 -7.28 6.54 7.89
N GLY A 46 -6.17 7.28 7.80
CA GLY A 46 -5.15 7.31 8.83
C GLY A 46 -4.13 6.17 8.78
N ILE A 47 -3.87 5.62 7.59
CA ILE A 47 -2.76 4.70 7.32
C ILE A 47 -1.64 5.38 6.50
N ASP A 48 -1.87 6.62 6.07
CA ASP A 48 -0.93 7.43 5.30
C ASP A 48 -0.63 8.80 5.94
N MET A 49 0.49 9.40 5.54
CA MET A 49 0.86 10.77 5.85
C MET A 49 1.16 11.53 4.57
N GLU A 50 0.40 12.59 4.32
CA GLU A 50 0.57 13.39 3.12
C GLU A 50 1.74 14.37 3.23
N ILE A 51 2.61 14.33 2.25
CA ILE A 51 3.64 15.34 2.03
C ILE A 51 3.06 16.36 1.05
N LYS A 52 2.87 17.61 1.50
CA LYS A 52 2.46 18.70 0.60
C LYS A 52 3.53 18.94 -0.47
N ASN A 53 3.11 19.28 -1.69
CA ASN A 53 4.02 19.67 -2.78
C ASN A 53 5.00 20.78 -2.33
N ASN A 54 6.23 20.74 -2.85
CA ASN A 54 7.36 21.58 -2.42
C ASN A 54 7.79 21.40 -0.95
N ALA A 55 7.92 20.16 -0.50
CA ALA A 55 8.47 19.89 0.82
C ALA A 55 9.99 20.11 0.85
N LYS A 56 10.44 21.00 1.75
CA LYS A 56 11.87 21.16 2.08
C LYS A 56 12.40 19.92 2.80
N ARG A 57 13.71 19.66 2.68
CA ARG A 57 14.38 18.48 3.24
C ARG A 57 14.11 18.30 4.74
N GLU A 58 14.13 19.37 5.52
CA GLU A 58 13.93 19.33 6.97
C GLU A 58 12.52 18.86 7.33
N LYS A 59 11.53 19.22 6.51
CA LYS A 59 10.14 18.79 6.69
C LYS A 59 9.98 17.32 6.37
N VAL A 60 10.63 16.85 5.30
CA VAL A 60 10.64 15.43 4.92
C VAL A 60 11.30 14.60 6.02
N GLU A 61 12.46 15.00 6.51
CA GLU A 61 13.17 14.28 7.57
C GLU A 61 12.31 14.14 8.83
N ARG A 62 11.65 15.23 9.27
CA ARG A 62 10.78 15.19 10.44
C ARG A 62 9.63 14.20 10.27
N LEU A 63 8.99 14.19 9.09
CA LEU A 63 7.90 13.26 8.79
C LEU A 63 8.40 11.80 8.74
N VAL A 64 9.58 11.55 8.19
CA VAL A 64 10.19 10.21 8.16
C VAL A 64 10.50 9.73 9.58
N ARG A 65 11.07 10.59 10.44
CA ARG A 65 11.31 10.25 11.85
C ARG A 65 10.02 9.93 12.61
N GLU A 66 8.98 10.72 12.39
CA GLU A 66 7.65 10.47 12.99
C GLU A 66 7.02 9.17 12.46
N LEU A 67 7.20 8.84 11.19
CA LEU A 67 6.71 7.60 10.60
C LEU A 67 7.39 6.37 11.19
N ILE A 68 8.71 6.44 11.44
CA ILE A 68 9.49 5.28 11.89
C ILE A 68 9.43 5.10 13.40
N LYS A 69 9.60 6.18 14.17
CA LYS A 69 9.74 6.11 15.64
C LYS A 69 8.57 6.73 16.39
N GLY A 70 7.83 7.63 15.75
CA GLY A 70 6.73 8.37 16.37
C GLY A 70 5.52 7.51 16.66
N GLU A 71 4.66 8.01 17.56
CA GLU A 71 3.41 7.34 17.91
C GLU A 71 2.46 7.25 16.72
N LYS A 72 2.44 8.30 15.89
CA LYS A 72 1.58 8.33 14.70
C LYS A 72 1.94 7.21 13.74
N GLY A 73 3.23 6.97 13.49
CA GLY A 73 3.70 5.87 12.65
C GLY A 73 3.31 4.49 13.21
N LYS A 74 3.42 4.29 14.53
CA LYS A 74 3.02 3.06 15.21
C LYS A 74 1.51 2.80 15.09
N ASP A 75 0.70 3.84 15.25
CA ASP A 75 -0.76 3.73 15.13
C ASP A 75 -1.19 3.46 13.68
N MET A 76 -0.54 4.09 12.70
CA MET A 76 -0.74 3.80 11.28
C MET A 76 -0.43 2.33 10.98
N LYS A 77 0.68 1.80 11.52
CA LYS A 77 1.05 0.38 11.36
C LYS A 77 0.01 -0.56 11.97
N LYS A 78 -0.50 -0.27 13.16
CA LYS A 78 -1.58 -1.07 13.78
C LYS A 78 -2.84 -1.09 12.93
N LYS A 79 -3.27 0.08 12.44
CA LYS A 79 -4.43 0.18 11.54
C LYS A 79 -4.21 -0.57 10.23
N ALA A 80 -2.97 -0.57 9.70
CA ALA A 80 -2.64 -1.28 8.46
C ALA A 80 -2.85 -2.78 8.63
N VAL A 81 -2.30 -3.35 9.70
CA VAL A 81 -2.45 -4.76 10.05
C VAL A 81 -3.92 -5.12 10.30
N GLU A 82 -4.67 -4.26 10.99
CA GLU A 82 -6.11 -4.50 11.21
C GLU A 82 -6.90 -4.49 9.89
N TRP A 83 -6.57 -3.56 8.99
CA TRP A 83 -7.20 -3.48 7.68
C TRP A 83 -6.85 -4.67 6.79
N GLU A 84 -5.59 -5.11 6.78
CA GLU A 84 -5.13 -6.32 6.10
C GLU A 84 -5.91 -7.55 6.56
N ARG A 85 -6.01 -7.77 7.89
CA ARG A 85 -6.82 -8.86 8.46
C ARG A 85 -8.28 -8.81 8.03
N LYS A 86 -8.88 -7.60 7.95
CA LYS A 86 -10.25 -7.43 7.45
C LYS A 86 -10.38 -7.82 5.98
N VAL A 87 -9.41 -7.43 5.15
CA VAL A 87 -9.39 -7.78 3.72
C VAL A 87 -9.23 -9.29 3.57
N GLU A 88 -8.32 -9.93 4.30
CA GLU A 88 -8.15 -11.37 4.29
C GLU A 88 -9.44 -12.10 4.67
N ALA A 89 -10.07 -11.69 5.77
CA ALA A 89 -11.29 -12.33 6.28
C ALA A 89 -12.52 -12.14 5.38
N MET A 90 -12.60 -11.06 4.59
CA MET A 90 -13.79 -10.72 3.81
C MET A 90 -13.66 -10.96 2.30
N ALA A 91 -12.46 -10.81 1.75
CA ALA A 91 -12.24 -10.73 0.31
C ALA A 91 -11.34 -11.85 -0.23
N VAL A 92 -10.43 -12.39 0.57
CA VAL A 92 -9.39 -13.34 0.14
C VAL A 92 -9.60 -14.74 0.74
N ASN A 93 -10.67 -14.97 1.50
CA ASN A 93 -11.11 -16.31 1.84
C ASN A 93 -11.82 -16.99 0.63
N PRO A 94 -11.95 -18.33 0.61
CA PRO A 94 -12.60 -19.05 -0.49
C PRO A 94 -14.02 -18.56 -0.82
N ASP A 95 -14.78 -18.12 0.19
CA ASP A 95 -16.12 -17.53 0.01
C ASP A 95 -16.09 -15.99 -0.18
N GLY A 96 -14.90 -15.43 -0.36
CA GLY A 96 -14.64 -14.00 -0.41
C GLY A 96 -15.14 -13.35 -1.70
N SER A 97 -15.35 -12.03 -1.65
CA SER A 97 -15.79 -11.29 -2.84
C SER A 97 -14.78 -11.36 -4.00
N SER A 98 -13.47 -11.46 -3.73
CA SER A 98 -12.46 -11.56 -4.79
C SER A 98 -12.49 -12.93 -5.48
N TYR A 99 -12.57 -14.01 -4.69
CA TYR A 99 -12.70 -15.38 -5.22
C TYR A 99 -13.99 -15.55 -6.03
N ARG A 100 -15.13 -15.08 -5.50
CA ARG A 100 -16.40 -15.10 -6.25
C ARG A 100 -16.37 -14.30 -7.55
N ASN A 101 -15.65 -13.19 -7.59
CA ASN A 101 -15.47 -12.43 -8.83
C ASN A 101 -14.56 -13.18 -9.82
N LEU A 102 -13.51 -13.82 -9.34
CA LEU A 102 -12.64 -14.65 -10.16
C LEU A 102 -13.39 -15.85 -10.75
N ASP A 103 -14.21 -16.54 -9.94
CA ASP A 103 -15.03 -17.67 -10.39
C ASP A 103 -16.00 -17.26 -11.50
N LYS A 104 -16.62 -16.08 -11.40
CA LYS A 104 -17.46 -15.53 -12.48
C LYS A 104 -16.69 -15.30 -13.77
N ILE A 105 -15.45 -14.83 -13.69
CA ILE A 105 -14.60 -14.64 -14.87
C ILE A 105 -14.22 -15.99 -15.46
N ILE A 106 -13.85 -16.96 -14.63
CA ILE A 106 -13.53 -18.33 -15.08
C ILE A 106 -14.75 -18.94 -15.77
N GLN A 107 -15.94 -18.84 -15.17
CA GLN A 107 -17.18 -19.28 -15.81
C GLN A 107 -17.40 -18.59 -17.15
N PHE A 108 -17.28 -17.26 -17.21
CA PHE A 108 -17.43 -16.52 -18.47
C PHE A 108 -16.47 -16.99 -19.56
N LEU A 109 -15.22 -17.29 -19.21
CA LEU A 109 -14.21 -17.75 -20.16
C LEU A 109 -14.41 -19.22 -20.57
N CYS A 110 -14.89 -20.06 -19.67
CA CYS A 110 -15.11 -21.49 -19.90
C CYS A 110 -16.49 -21.81 -20.48
N THR A 111 -17.42 -20.84 -20.52
CA THR A 111 -18.73 -21.05 -21.17
C THR A 111 -18.53 -21.00 -22.68
N PRO A 112 -18.93 -22.06 -23.42
CA PRO A 112 -18.86 -22.04 -24.88
C PRO A 112 -19.69 -20.87 -25.41
N ARG A 113 -19.11 -20.07 -26.31
CA ARG A 113 -19.90 -19.06 -27.04
C ARG A 113 -20.79 -19.82 -28.03
N ALA A 114 -22.11 -19.68 -27.87
CA ALA A 114 -23.10 -20.11 -28.84
C ALA A 114 -23.03 -19.25 -30.10
#